data_AF-A0A348WJ63-F1
#
_entry.id   AF-A0A348WJ63-F1
#
_cell.length_a   1.000
_cell.length_b   1.000
_cell.length_c   1.000
_cell.angle_alpha   90.00
_cell.angle_beta   90.00
_cell.angle_gamma   90.00
#
_symmetry.space_group_name_H-M   'P 1'
#
loop_
_entity.id
_entity.type
_entity.pdbx_description
1 polymer ?
#
loop_
_entity_poly.entity_id
_entity_poly.type
_entity_poly.pdbx_seq_one_letter_code
_entity_poly.pdbx_strand_id
1 'polypeptide(L)'
;SLTKFDGRRMRMLAPNELAQIAGRAGRGMRHGTFGVTGEAPEISDEVVEAITNHRFAPISRLEWRNSDLRFGTVDALLAALEQKPATPRLGRSRDTDDLQSLRSLSQIPAIRDRLGDATRVKLLWDVCRIPDFRGISPAEHVSLLETIFTDLTSLGRIPDDWLARQVKRLDRSDGDIDTLSKRLAFIRTWTYVAQRNGWVDDETHWRDVTRAVEDRLSDALHGALTQRFVDRRTSVLLRRLKQKEAVVAEVNDSGEVTVEGEFAGRLEGFRFIRDKAASGPEAKALDQASLQALAPHFHLKADRFYNAPDTEIDFTEQGGLMWGSDAVGKLVKGADPLKPTVKAFVDDEAGDDVAQKVQRRLQHFIDRKIATLFEPLLALQNDETLTGMARGFGFQMVEALGVLPRGDVAEDVKSLDQEARGMLRKHGIRFGQFTIFMPLLLKPAPTRLRLVLWSLQQDLDEFPESPPPGLVTVPARSVPVPQGYFTMAGYRAAGERAIRI
;
A
#
# COMPACT_ATOMS: atom_id res chain seq x y z
N SER A 1 13.12 15.21 12.92
CA SER A 1 13.49 16.43 13.66
C SER A 1 14.89 16.84 13.25
N LEU A 2 15.14 18.13 12.97
CA LEU A 2 16.49 18.66 12.71
C LEU A 2 17.22 19.11 13.99
N THR A 3 16.58 18.94 15.15
CA THR A 3 17.15 19.29 16.46
C THR A 3 17.47 18.03 17.28
N LYS A 4 18.51 18.14 18.10
CA LYS A 4 19.06 17.10 18.98
C LYS A 4 19.32 17.70 20.36
N PHE A 5 19.03 16.93 21.41
CA PHE A 5 19.55 17.21 22.75
C PHE A 5 20.98 16.69 22.84
N ASP A 6 21.94 17.55 23.18
CA ASP A 6 23.37 17.19 23.29
C ASP A 6 23.83 16.86 24.72
N GLY A 7 22.87 16.59 25.61
CA GLY A 7 23.09 16.40 27.04
C GLY A 7 22.96 17.69 27.87
N ARG A 8 22.84 18.87 27.25
CA ARG A 8 22.59 20.14 27.96
C ARG A 8 21.45 20.95 27.36
N ARG A 9 21.39 21.07 26.03
CA ARG A 9 20.37 21.87 25.36
C ARG A 9 19.91 21.21 24.07
N MET A 10 18.72 21.60 23.65
CA MET A 10 18.27 21.37 22.29
C MET A 10 19.06 22.27 21.35
N ARG A 11 19.72 21.69 20.35
CA ARG A 11 20.43 22.41 19.29
C ARG A 11 20.12 21.81 17.92
N MET A 12 20.35 22.57 16.85
CA MET A 12 20.32 22.02 15.49
C MET A 12 21.43 20.99 15.30
N LEU A 13 21.15 19.98 14.48
CA LEU A 13 22.14 19.02 14.01
C LEU A 13 23.18 19.74 13.14
N ALA A 14 24.45 19.39 13.32
CA ALA A 14 25.54 19.92 12.49
C ALA A 14 25.55 19.23 11.11
N PRO A 15 26.12 19.87 10.07
CA PRO A 15 26.13 19.31 8.71
C PRO A 15 26.72 17.89 8.63
N ASN A 16 27.75 17.58 9.42
CA ASN A 16 28.34 16.24 9.50
C ASN A 16 27.40 15.21 10.15
N GLU A 17 26.59 15.61 11.13
CA GLU A 17 25.58 14.74 11.76
C GLU A 17 24.44 14.45 10.78
N LEU A 18 23.98 15.48 10.06
CA LEU A 18 22.94 15.36 9.02
C LEU A 18 23.42 14.52 7.84
N ALA A 19 24.67 14.69 7.39
CA ALA A 19 25.27 13.88 6.34
C ALA A 19 25.27 12.39 6.70
N GLN A 20 25.60 12.04 7.95
CA GLN A 20 25.61 10.65 8.42
C GLN A 20 24.20 10.05 8.44
N ILE A 21 23.17 10.84 8.79
CA ILE A 21 21.77 10.42 8.77
C ILE A 21 21.30 10.23 7.33
N ALA A 22 21.53 11.22 6.47
CA ALA A 22 21.13 11.20 5.06
C ALA A 22 21.84 10.07 4.29
N GLY A 23 23.10 9.78 4.59
CA GLY A 23 23.88 8.70 3.99
C GLY A 23 23.30 7.30 4.23
N ARG A 24 22.43 7.12 5.22
CA ARG A 24 21.73 5.84 5.47
C ARG A 24 20.53 5.61 4.55
N ALA A 25 20.16 6.58 3.70
CA ALA A 25 19.04 6.45 2.75
C ALA A 25 19.29 5.49 1.57
N GLY A 26 20.46 4.82 1.51
CA GLY A 26 20.65 3.63 0.66
C GLY A 26 20.73 3.90 -0.85
N ARG A 27 21.06 5.11 -1.31
CA ARG A 27 21.07 5.45 -2.74
C ARG A 27 22.30 4.98 -3.53
N GLY A 28 23.31 4.41 -2.87
CA GLY A 28 24.54 3.93 -3.53
C GLY A 28 25.23 5.04 -4.33
N MET A 29 25.41 4.82 -5.65
CA MET A 29 26.01 5.77 -6.61
C MET A 29 24.97 6.69 -7.30
N ARG A 30 23.67 6.56 -7.00
CA ARG A 30 22.63 7.37 -7.68
C ARG A 30 22.51 8.75 -7.03
N HIS A 31 22.53 9.80 -7.84
CA HIS A 31 22.27 11.16 -7.38
C HIS A 31 20.90 11.25 -6.71
N GLY A 32 20.86 11.92 -5.56
CA GLY A 32 19.65 12.16 -4.80
C GLY A 32 19.37 13.63 -4.61
N THR A 33 18.10 13.96 -4.43
CA THR A 33 17.64 15.28 -4.01
C THR A 33 17.32 15.27 -2.50
N PHE A 34 17.51 16.42 -1.85
CA PHE A 34 16.96 16.66 -0.52
C PHE A 34 15.46 16.94 -0.67
N GLY A 35 14.66 16.34 0.20
CA GLY A 35 13.22 16.58 0.25
C GLY A 35 12.77 16.61 1.71
N VAL A 36 11.72 17.37 1.96
CA VAL A 36 11.04 17.43 3.26
C VAL A 36 9.76 16.59 3.21
N THR A 37 9.45 15.93 4.31
CA THR A 37 8.22 15.12 4.45
C THR A 37 7.44 15.59 5.67
N GLY A 38 6.14 15.81 5.53
CA GLY A 38 5.25 16.22 6.63
C GLY A 38 5.54 17.63 7.14
N GLU A 39 5.56 17.81 8.45
CA GLU A 39 5.78 19.12 9.12
C GLU A 39 7.27 19.45 9.36
N ALA A 40 8.19 18.72 8.70
CA ALA A 40 9.61 18.96 8.87
C ALA A 40 10.01 20.30 8.21
N PRO A 41 10.69 21.21 8.94
CA PRO A 41 11.16 22.45 8.34
C PRO A 41 12.22 22.17 7.28
N GLU A 42 12.29 23.04 6.28
CA GLU A 42 13.30 22.98 5.24
C GLU A 42 14.71 23.06 5.83
N ILE A 43 15.61 22.27 5.23
CA ILE A 43 17.04 22.35 5.53
C ILE A 43 17.57 23.57 4.80
N SER A 44 18.32 24.44 5.48
CA SER A 44 18.90 25.62 4.83
C SER A 44 19.83 25.23 3.69
N ASP A 45 19.83 26.03 2.62
CA ASP A 45 20.65 25.81 1.44
C ASP A 45 22.14 25.69 1.78
N GLU A 46 22.63 26.46 2.76
CA GLU A 46 24.01 26.39 3.24
C GLU A 46 24.36 24.98 3.78
N VAL A 47 23.44 24.35 4.50
CA VAL A 47 23.65 23.00 5.05
C VAL A 47 23.56 21.96 3.94
N VAL A 48 22.63 22.11 3.00
CA VAL A 48 22.51 21.25 1.81
C VAL A 48 23.79 21.32 0.97
N GLU A 49 24.31 22.52 0.73
CA GLU A 49 25.54 22.74 -0.01
C GLU A 49 26.76 22.15 0.72
N ALA A 50 26.84 22.32 2.04
CA ALA A 50 27.91 21.73 2.86
C ALA A 50 27.91 20.20 2.77
N ILE A 51 26.73 19.57 2.79
CA ILE A 51 26.61 18.10 2.70
C ILE A 51 26.93 17.61 1.29
N THR A 52 26.36 18.22 0.25
CA THR A 52 26.56 17.79 -1.14
C THR A 52 28.01 17.94 -1.60
N ASN A 53 28.69 19.01 -1.15
CA ASN A 53 30.09 19.27 -1.47
C ASN A 53 31.08 18.68 -0.45
N HIS A 54 30.62 17.88 0.52
CA HIS A 54 31.46 17.26 1.55
C HIS A 54 32.33 18.27 2.33
N ARG A 55 31.80 19.47 2.60
CA ARG A 55 32.48 20.55 3.33
C ARG A 55 32.04 20.55 4.79
N PHE A 56 32.90 20.04 5.66
CA PHE A 56 32.64 19.96 7.10
C PHE A 56 33.65 20.77 7.91
N ALA A 57 33.20 21.30 9.04
CA ALA A 57 34.09 22.01 9.96
C ALA A 57 35.19 21.06 10.49
N PRO A 58 36.47 21.46 10.48
CA PRO A 58 37.55 20.63 10.97
C PRO A 58 37.46 20.43 12.49
N ILE A 59 37.83 19.26 12.97
CA ILE A 59 37.90 18.96 14.41
C ILE A 59 39.09 19.74 15.00
N SER A 60 38.80 20.76 15.81
CA SER A 60 39.80 21.68 16.36
C SER A 60 40.26 21.32 17.78
N ARG A 61 39.53 20.45 18.49
CA ARG A 61 39.82 20.05 19.87
C ARG A 61 39.37 18.62 20.11
N LEU A 62 40.15 17.85 20.86
CA LEU A 62 39.79 16.53 21.35
C LEU A 62 39.54 16.57 22.85
N GLU A 63 38.57 15.78 23.33
CA GLU A 63 38.41 15.56 24.77
C GLU A 63 39.47 14.58 25.27
N TRP A 64 40.15 14.98 26.34
CA TRP A 64 41.24 14.22 26.94
C TRP A 64 40.93 13.92 28.40
N ARG A 65 41.34 12.73 28.82
CA ARG A 65 41.34 12.26 30.21
C ARG A 65 42.67 11.59 30.49
N ASN A 66 43.22 11.80 31.68
CA ASN A 66 44.46 11.17 32.08
C ASN A 66 44.31 9.63 32.15
N SER A 67 45.25 8.91 31.55
CA SER A 67 45.32 7.44 31.58
C SER A 67 46.25 6.90 32.67
N ASP A 68 47.18 7.72 33.17
CA ASP A 68 48.13 7.33 34.23
C ASP A 68 47.51 7.52 35.62
N LEU A 69 46.70 6.53 36.03
CA LEU A 69 45.95 6.55 37.29
C LEU A 69 46.79 6.09 38.47
N ARG A 70 46.64 6.77 39.61
CA ARG A 70 47.36 6.48 40.87
C ARG A 70 46.39 5.88 41.89
N PHE A 71 46.58 4.61 42.25
CA PHE A 71 45.68 3.90 43.17
C PHE A 71 46.16 3.86 44.63
N GLY A 72 47.27 4.51 44.98
CA GLY A 72 47.82 4.43 46.35
C GLY A 72 46.88 4.96 47.43
N THR A 73 46.17 6.05 47.15
CA THR A 73 45.11 6.61 48.01
C THR A 73 43.98 7.15 47.12
N VAL A 74 42.78 7.30 47.68
CA VAL A 74 41.64 7.88 46.95
C VAL A 74 41.90 9.33 46.52
N ASP A 75 42.60 10.10 47.36
CA ASP A 75 42.95 11.49 47.09
C ASP A 75 43.97 11.58 45.92
N ALA A 76 44.93 10.64 45.84
CA ALA A 76 45.85 10.56 44.71
C ALA A 76 45.16 10.17 43.40
N LEU A 77 44.15 9.29 43.46
CA LEU A 77 43.35 8.92 42.29
C LEU A 77 42.51 10.11 41.78
N LEU A 78 41.86 10.83 42.69
CA LEU A 78 41.10 12.04 42.36
C LEU A 78 42.00 13.09 41.70
N ALA A 79 43.17 13.36 42.27
CA ALA A 79 44.15 14.28 41.69
C ALA A 79 44.62 13.84 40.29
N ALA A 80 44.86 12.54 40.08
CA ALA A 80 45.26 12.00 38.78
C ALA A 80 44.15 12.16 37.73
N LEU A 81 42.88 11.94 38.09
CA LEU A 81 41.73 12.08 37.20
C LEU A 81 41.42 13.54 36.85
N GLU A 82 41.75 14.47 37.75
CA GLU A 82 41.52 15.91 37.57
C GLU A 82 42.64 16.66 36.85
N GLN A 83 43.73 15.96 36.54
CA GLN A 83 44.87 16.52 35.82
C GLN A 83 44.42 17.24 34.55
N LYS A 84 45.10 18.34 34.21
CA LYS A 84 44.84 19.10 32.99
C LYS A 84 45.73 18.60 31.86
N PRO A 85 45.24 18.60 30.60
CA PRO A 85 46.07 18.24 29.47
C PRO A 85 47.21 19.25 29.30
N ALA A 86 48.38 18.78 28.88
CA ALA A 86 49.55 19.63 28.64
C ALA A 86 49.46 20.43 27.32
N THR A 87 48.66 19.96 26.36
CA THR A 87 48.60 20.53 25.01
C THR A 87 47.31 21.33 24.79
N PRO A 88 47.36 22.54 24.22
CA PRO A 88 46.18 23.38 23.99
C PRO A 88 45.10 22.78 23.06
N ARG A 89 45.48 21.81 22.22
CA ARG A 89 44.56 21.09 21.30
C ARG A 89 43.71 20.04 22.04
N LEU A 90 44.05 19.72 23.28
CA LEU A 90 43.31 18.80 24.12
C LEU A 90 42.51 19.61 25.13
N GLY A 91 41.19 19.44 25.11
CA GLY A 91 40.30 19.94 26.16
C GLY A 91 40.16 18.89 27.24
N ARG A 92 40.09 19.30 28.51
CA ARG A 92 39.65 18.39 29.56
C ARG A 92 38.26 17.86 29.21
N SER A 93 38.07 16.55 29.25
CA SER A 93 36.74 15.96 29.10
C SER A 93 35.83 16.46 30.23
N ARG A 94 34.52 16.47 29.99
CA ARG A 94 33.55 16.92 30.99
C ARG A 94 33.67 16.06 32.26
N ASP A 95 33.28 16.62 33.40
CA ASP A 95 33.21 15.85 34.65
C ASP A 95 32.26 14.68 34.41
N THR A 96 32.84 13.50 34.36
CA THR A 96 32.21 12.22 34.03
C THR A 96 31.52 11.66 35.27
N ASP A 97 30.45 10.90 35.07
CA ASP A 97 29.62 10.38 36.17
C ASP A 97 30.44 9.52 37.14
N ASP A 98 31.47 8.82 36.64
CA ASP A 98 32.40 8.03 37.44
C ASP A 98 33.27 8.88 38.39
N LEU A 99 33.78 10.03 37.94
CA LEU A 99 34.56 10.97 38.76
C LEU A 99 33.67 11.66 39.80
N GLN A 100 32.45 12.02 39.43
CA GLN A 100 31.49 12.59 40.38
C GLN A 100 31.13 11.58 41.47
N SER A 101 30.84 10.34 41.07
CA SER A 101 30.54 9.24 41.99
C SER A 101 31.72 8.95 42.92
N LEU A 102 32.96 8.95 42.40
CA LEU A 102 34.17 8.79 43.19
C LEU A 102 34.32 9.90 44.22
N ARG A 103 34.11 11.17 43.83
CA ARG A 103 34.13 12.31 44.77
C ARG A 103 33.09 12.11 45.87
N SER A 104 31.84 11.82 45.51
CA SER A 104 30.75 11.63 46.49
C SER A 104 31.02 10.48 47.45
N LEU A 105 31.38 9.29 46.94
CA LEU A 105 31.68 8.13 47.77
C LEU A 105 32.90 8.34 48.68
N SER A 106 33.93 9.05 48.20
CA SER A 106 35.14 9.30 49.00
C SER A 106 34.91 10.19 50.23
N GLN A 107 33.80 10.93 50.25
CA GLN A 107 33.40 11.79 51.38
C GLN A 107 32.57 11.03 52.42
N ILE A 108 32.09 9.82 52.13
CA ILE A 108 31.31 9.01 53.08
C ILE A 108 32.29 8.34 54.06
N PRO A 109 32.21 8.61 55.38
CA PRO A 109 33.17 8.07 56.34
C PRO A 109 33.27 6.53 56.32
N ALA A 110 32.13 5.84 56.25
CA ALA A 110 32.07 4.38 56.21
C ALA A 110 32.77 3.76 54.99
N ILE A 111 32.81 4.48 53.86
CA ILE A 111 33.54 4.07 52.66
C ILE A 111 35.03 4.38 52.83
N ARG A 112 35.36 5.56 53.34
CA ARG A 112 36.75 5.98 53.57
C ARG A 112 37.50 5.04 54.51
N ASP A 113 36.83 4.58 55.58
CA ASP A 113 37.39 3.61 56.54
C ASP A 113 37.71 2.25 55.91
N ARG A 114 37.05 1.92 54.80
CA ARG A 114 37.31 0.69 54.05
C ARG A 114 38.51 0.84 53.10
N LEU A 115 39.00 2.04 52.79
CA LEU A 115 40.06 2.28 51.80
C LEU A 115 41.47 2.19 52.38
N GLY A 116 41.84 1.02 52.92
CA GLY A 116 43.13 0.80 53.59
C GLY A 116 44.32 0.49 52.67
N ASP A 117 44.09 0.14 51.41
CA ASP A 117 45.15 -0.25 50.48
C ASP A 117 44.81 0.10 49.01
N ALA A 118 45.80 -0.04 48.13
CA ALA A 118 45.67 0.30 46.72
C ALA A 118 44.70 -0.63 45.95
N THR A 119 44.53 -1.88 46.39
CA THR A 119 43.58 -2.83 45.79
C THR A 119 42.14 -2.38 46.04
N ARG A 120 41.84 -1.91 47.25
CA ARG A 120 40.51 -1.38 47.60
C ARG A 120 40.21 -0.05 46.92
N VAL A 121 41.20 0.83 46.76
CA VAL A 121 41.04 2.06 45.97
C VAL A 121 40.77 1.74 44.50
N LYS A 122 41.45 0.75 43.93
CA LYS A 122 41.19 0.26 42.56
C LYS A 122 39.80 -0.36 42.44
N LEU A 123 39.36 -1.15 43.43
CA LEU A 123 38.01 -1.71 43.46
C LEU A 123 36.93 -0.62 43.52
N LEU A 124 37.12 0.40 44.37
CA LEU A 124 36.21 1.55 44.42
C LEU A 124 36.12 2.23 43.06
N TRP A 125 37.27 2.43 42.41
CA TRP A 125 37.29 2.97 41.06
C TRP A 125 36.55 2.09 40.05
N ASP A 126 36.73 0.78 40.11
CA ASP A 126 36.03 -0.18 39.24
C ASP A 126 34.51 -0.14 39.44
N VAL A 127 34.05 0.07 40.68
CA VAL A 127 32.64 0.30 41.01
C VAL A 127 32.15 1.65 40.49
N CYS A 128 32.89 2.74 40.68
CA CYS A 128 32.52 4.05 40.14
C CYS A 128 32.38 4.08 38.61
N ARG A 129 33.02 3.14 37.89
CA ARG A 129 32.90 3.02 36.43
C ARG A 129 31.64 2.30 35.95
N ILE A 130 30.78 1.81 36.86
CA ILE A 130 29.47 1.26 36.47
C ILE A 130 28.64 2.40 35.86
N PRO A 131 28.21 2.29 34.58
CA PRO A 131 27.48 3.38 33.95
C PRO A 131 26.09 3.58 34.58
N ASP A 132 25.68 4.85 34.72
CA ASP A 132 24.30 5.16 35.09
C ASP A 132 23.35 5.04 33.89
N PHE A 133 23.07 3.81 33.48
CA PHE A 133 22.09 3.55 32.42
C PHE A 133 20.69 4.06 32.77
N ARG A 134 20.40 4.23 34.07
CA ARG A 134 19.09 4.50 34.63
C ARG A 134 18.67 5.96 34.44
N GLY A 135 19.63 6.88 34.27
CA GLY A 135 19.38 8.32 34.21
C GLY A 135 18.68 8.83 35.47
N ILE A 136 19.03 8.25 36.62
CA ILE A 136 18.44 8.58 37.93
C ILE A 136 19.13 9.79 38.53
N SER A 137 18.65 10.25 39.69
CA SER A 137 19.37 11.30 40.40
C SER A 137 20.79 10.83 40.76
N PRO A 138 21.80 11.71 40.69
CA PRO A 138 23.17 11.36 41.07
C PRO A 138 23.28 10.70 42.45
N ALA A 139 22.41 11.11 43.39
CA ALA A 139 22.38 10.56 44.75
C ALA A 139 21.95 9.08 44.79
N GLU A 140 20.92 8.69 44.02
CA GLU A 140 20.47 7.29 43.97
C GLU A 140 21.52 6.39 43.31
N HIS A 141 22.20 6.87 42.28
CA HIS A 141 23.28 6.14 41.64
C HIS A 141 24.42 5.89 42.62
N VAL A 142 24.87 6.94 43.34
CA VAL A 142 25.89 6.83 44.38
C VAL A 142 25.51 5.82 45.46
N SER A 143 24.26 5.78 45.92
CA SER A 143 23.80 4.83 46.93
C SER A 143 23.86 3.36 46.45
N LEU A 144 23.57 3.11 45.17
CA LEU A 144 23.73 1.78 44.58
C LEU A 144 25.21 1.37 44.55
N LEU A 145 26.09 2.27 44.13
CA LEU A 145 27.53 2.03 44.10
C LEU A 145 28.10 1.78 45.50
N GLU A 146 27.63 2.53 46.50
CA GLU A 146 27.97 2.36 47.90
C GLU A 146 27.63 0.93 48.38
N THR A 147 26.43 0.46 48.05
CA THR A 147 25.96 -0.90 48.40
C THR A 147 26.86 -1.95 47.75
N ILE A 148 27.11 -1.84 46.43
CA ILE A 148 27.95 -2.79 45.68
C ILE A 148 29.38 -2.82 46.26
N PHE A 149 29.99 -1.66 46.50
CA PHE A 149 31.34 -1.60 47.07
C PHE A 149 31.40 -2.19 48.49
N THR A 150 30.37 -1.94 49.29
CA THR A 150 30.24 -2.50 50.65
C THR A 150 30.18 -4.02 50.62
N ASP A 151 29.36 -4.60 49.75
CA ASP A 151 29.23 -6.05 49.60
C ASP A 151 30.52 -6.68 49.09
N LEU A 152 31.14 -6.10 48.07
CA LEU A 152 32.41 -6.60 47.52
C LEU A 152 33.55 -6.54 48.55
N THR A 153 33.58 -5.54 49.43
CA THR A 153 34.61 -5.44 50.46
C THR A 153 34.32 -6.29 51.71
N SER A 154 33.05 -6.54 52.04
CA SER A 154 32.67 -7.33 53.23
C SER A 154 32.54 -8.82 52.94
N LEU A 155 31.97 -9.19 51.80
CA LEU A 155 31.63 -10.57 51.44
C LEU A 155 32.52 -11.13 50.32
N GLY A 156 33.31 -10.27 49.67
CA GLY A 156 34.12 -10.63 48.50
C GLY A 156 33.32 -10.83 47.21
N ARG A 157 31.98 -10.73 47.28
CA ARG A 157 31.05 -10.89 46.16
C ARG A 157 29.74 -10.17 46.46
N ILE A 158 28.97 -9.93 45.40
CA ILE A 158 27.59 -9.48 45.50
C ILE A 158 26.72 -10.70 45.85
N PRO A 159 25.85 -10.63 46.88
CA PRO A 159 24.98 -11.75 47.25
C PRO A 159 24.02 -12.16 46.13
N ASP A 160 24.01 -13.45 45.78
CA ASP A 160 23.15 -14.00 44.73
C ASP A 160 21.66 -13.73 44.99
N ASP A 161 21.18 -13.86 46.24
CA ASP A 161 19.79 -13.57 46.61
C ASP A 161 19.41 -12.11 46.41
N TRP A 162 20.37 -11.19 46.55
CA TRP A 162 20.12 -9.78 46.31
C TRP A 162 20.07 -9.50 44.81
N LEU A 163 21.04 -10.01 44.04
CA LEU A 163 21.07 -9.89 42.59
C LEU A 163 19.82 -10.52 41.94
N ALA A 164 19.42 -11.71 42.38
CA ALA A 164 18.21 -12.41 41.95
C ALA A 164 16.97 -11.55 42.13
N ARG A 165 16.81 -10.89 43.29
CA ARG A 165 15.68 -9.99 43.56
C ARG A 165 15.68 -8.76 42.65
N GLN A 166 16.85 -8.20 42.35
CA GLN A 166 16.94 -7.05 41.44
C GLN A 166 16.58 -7.45 40.01
N VAL A 167 17.11 -8.57 39.51
CA VAL A 167 16.84 -9.08 38.17
C VAL A 167 15.36 -9.49 38.02
N LYS A 168 14.82 -10.26 38.97
CA LYS A 168 13.42 -10.72 38.94
C LYS A 168 12.40 -9.58 38.91
N ARG A 169 12.71 -8.45 39.56
CA ARG A 169 11.85 -7.25 39.53
C ARG A 169 11.79 -6.62 38.14
N LEU A 170 12.85 -6.77 37.35
CA LEU A 170 13.00 -6.18 36.02
C LEU A 170 12.49 -7.11 34.91
N ASP A 171 12.47 -8.43 35.15
CA ASP A 171 12.01 -9.45 34.21
C ASP A 171 10.48 -9.45 34.04
N ARG A 172 9.99 -8.37 33.45
CA ARG A 172 8.58 -8.12 33.20
C ARG A 172 8.44 -7.41 31.86
N SER A 173 7.85 -8.10 30.90
CA SER A 173 7.63 -7.59 29.54
C SER A 173 6.35 -6.75 29.40
N ASP A 174 5.56 -6.59 30.47
CA ASP A 174 4.35 -5.78 30.48
C ASP A 174 4.63 -4.30 30.77
N GLY A 175 3.97 -3.38 30.07
CA GLY A 175 4.05 -1.94 30.34
C GLY A 175 4.11 -1.08 29.08
N ASP A 176 4.10 0.22 29.27
CA ASP A 176 4.29 1.19 28.18
C ASP A 176 5.78 1.33 27.82
N ILE A 177 6.04 2.07 26.73
CA ILE A 177 7.41 2.27 26.22
C ILE A 177 8.34 2.87 27.28
N ASP A 178 7.86 3.82 28.08
CA ASP A 178 8.67 4.44 29.12
C ASP A 178 9.05 3.42 30.21
N THR A 179 8.08 2.61 30.66
CA THR A 179 8.30 1.53 31.62
C THR A 179 9.30 0.50 31.09
N LEU A 180 9.13 0.03 29.85
CA LEU A 180 10.02 -0.96 29.23
C LEU A 180 11.42 -0.39 29.01
N SER A 181 11.53 0.86 28.55
CA SER A 181 12.81 1.55 28.37
C SER A 181 13.57 1.70 29.69
N LYS A 182 12.88 2.08 30.77
CA LYS A 182 13.47 2.16 32.12
C LYS A 182 13.94 0.80 32.62
N ARG A 183 13.15 -0.27 32.42
CA ARG A 183 13.57 -1.63 32.82
C ARG A 183 14.78 -2.11 32.02
N LEU A 184 14.80 -1.84 30.71
CA LEU A 184 15.93 -2.17 29.84
C LEU A 184 17.21 -1.43 30.25
N ALA A 185 17.09 -0.14 30.59
CA ALA A 185 18.18 0.63 31.17
C ALA A 185 18.67 0.01 32.50
N PHE A 186 17.75 -0.42 33.37
CA PHE A 186 18.11 -0.95 34.69
C PHE A 186 18.75 -2.34 34.60
N ILE A 187 18.32 -3.22 33.68
CA ILE A 187 18.93 -4.54 33.53
C ILE A 187 20.36 -4.43 33.00
N ARG A 188 20.67 -3.45 32.15
CA ARG A 188 22.04 -3.20 31.65
C ARG A 188 23.07 -2.95 32.74
N THR A 189 22.66 -2.32 33.85
CA THR A 189 23.53 -2.18 35.03
C THR A 189 23.92 -3.57 35.58
N TRP A 190 22.96 -4.49 35.67
CA TRP A 190 23.21 -5.85 36.14
C TRP A 190 23.95 -6.72 35.12
N THR A 191 23.66 -6.57 33.83
CA THR A 191 24.45 -7.21 32.76
C THR A 191 25.92 -6.79 32.84
N TYR A 192 26.19 -5.50 33.09
CA TYR A 192 27.54 -4.98 33.28
C TYR A 192 28.21 -5.55 34.54
N VAL A 193 27.50 -5.59 35.66
CA VAL A 193 27.98 -6.16 36.93
C VAL A 193 28.32 -7.65 36.78
N ALA A 194 27.45 -8.43 36.13
CA ALA A 194 27.67 -9.86 35.88
C ALA A 194 28.86 -10.13 34.93
N GLN A 195 29.25 -9.16 34.11
CA GLN A 195 30.46 -9.26 33.26
C GLN A 195 31.76 -9.02 34.04
N ARG A 196 31.72 -8.45 35.25
CA ARG A 196 32.92 -8.20 36.06
C ARG A 196 33.40 -9.49 36.72
N ASN A 197 34.68 -9.80 36.50
CA ASN A 197 35.30 -11.00 37.06
C ASN A 197 35.39 -10.91 38.59
N GLY A 198 34.98 -11.97 39.28
CA GLY A 198 35.05 -12.11 40.74
C GLY A 198 34.06 -11.25 41.52
N TRP A 199 33.04 -10.67 40.87
CA TRP A 199 32.02 -9.86 41.56
C TRP A 199 30.78 -10.66 41.95
N VAL A 200 30.52 -11.76 41.26
CA VAL A 200 29.40 -12.69 41.50
C VAL A 200 29.97 -14.11 41.62
N ASP A 201 29.22 -15.03 42.24
CA ASP A 201 29.71 -16.39 42.51
C ASP A 201 29.77 -17.21 41.20
N ASP A 202 28.63 -17.36 40.51
CA ASP A 202 28.55 -18.01 39.21
C ASP A 202 28.42 -16.97 38.08
N GLU A 203 29.56 -16.55 37.54
CA GLU A 203 29.64 -15.57 36.46
C GLU A 203 28.90 -16.03 35.19
N THR A 204 28.95 -17.33 34.86
CA THR A 204 28.35 -17.84 33.63
C THR A 204 26.84 -17.80 33.75
N HIS A 205 26.31 -18.32 34.86
CA HIS A 205 24.89 -18.27 35.16
C HIS A 205 24.36 -16.83 35.14
N TRP A 206 25.01 -15.90 35.85
CA TRP A 206 24.53 -14.52 35.94
C TRP A 206 24.63 -13.75 34.62
N ARG A 207 25.64 -14.02 33.79
CA ARG A 207 25.73 -13.45 32.43
C ARG A 207 24.59 -13.93 31.55
N ASP A 208 24.26 -15.22 31.59
CA ASP A 208 23.18 -15.78 30.78
C ASP A 208 21.81 -15.30 31.26
N VAL A 209 21.58 -15.27 32.58
CA VAL A 209 20.32 -14.78 33.17
C VAL A 209 20.08 -13.31 32.86
N THR A 210 21.07 -12.44 33.07
CA THR A 210 20.91 -10.99 32.80
C THR A 210 20.75 -10.68 31.32
N ARG A 211 21.50 -11.36 30.44
CA ARG A 211 21.35 -11.26 28.98
C ARG A 211 19.95 -11.71 28.54
N ALA A 212 19.46 -12.84 29.02
CA ALA A 212 18.14 -13.34 28.63
C ALA A 212 17.00 -12.38 29.02
N VAL A 213 17.12 -11.70 30.17
CA VAL A 213 16.17 -10.65 30.59
C VAL A 213 16.32 -9.41 29.71
N GLU A 214 17.54 -9.00 29.39
CA GLU A 214 17.80 -7.88 28.47
C GLU A 214 17.19 -8.10 27.08
N ASP A 215 17.36 -9.30 26.52
CA ASP A 215 16.80 -9.69 25.22
C ASP A 215 15.26 -9.63 25.26
N ARG A 216 14.62 -10.25 26.26
CA ARG A 216 13.15 -10.21 26.43
C ARG A 216 12.61 -8.79 26.56
N LEU A 217 13.30 -7.93 27.30
CA LEU A 217 12.90 -6.53 27.47
C LEU A 217 13.10 -5.72 26.19
N SER A 218 14.19 -5.96 25.44
CA SER A 218 14.43 -5.32 24.14
C SER A 218 13.37 -5.72 23.12
N ASP A 219 13.00 -7.00 23.08
CA ASP A 219 11.95 -7.50 22.18
C ASP A 219 10.58 -6.92 22.54
N ALA A 220 10.24 -6.88 23.83
CA ALA A 220 9.01 -6.25 24.30
C ALA A 220 8.97 -4.75 23.98
N LEU A 221 10.08 -4.04 24.20
CA LEU A 221 10.21 -2.63 23.84
C LEU A 221 10.09 -2.42 22.33
N HIS A 222 10.69 -3.30 21.52
CA HIS A 222 10.57 -3.26 20.07
C HIS A 222 9.12 -3.47 19.63
N GLY A 223 8.43 -4.47 20.19
CA GLY A 223 7.00 -4.69 19.95
C GLY A 223 6.15 -3.48 20.33
N ALA A 224 6.37 -2.89 21.50
CA ALA A 224 5.65 -1.70 21.97
C ALA A 224 5.96 -0.45 21.12
N LEU A 225 7.20 -0.28 20.64
CA LEU A 225 7.57 0.78 19.69
C LEU A 225 6.83 0.59 18.36
N THR A 226 6.85 -0.63 17.82
CA THR A 226 6.13 -0.98 16.58
C THR A 226 4.63 -0.70 16.73
N GLN A 227 4.01 -1.17 17.82
CA GLN A 227 2.61 -0.88 18.13
C GLN A 227 2.35 0.61 18.30
N ARG A 228 3.18 1.38 19.02
CA ARG A 228 2.97 2.84 19.16
C ARG A 228 3.19 3.58 17.85
N PHE A 229 4.03 3.10 16.94
CA PHE A 229 4.13 3.65 15.60
C PHE A 229 2.86 3.38 14.78
N VAL A 230 2.25 2.20 14.94
CA VAL A 230 0.94 1.85 14.39
C VAL A 230 -0.17 2.71 15.02
N ASP A 231 -0.31 2.72 16.35
CA ASP A 231 -1.35 3.46 17.09
C ASP A 231 -1.22 4.98 16.99
N ARG A 232 0.00 5.54 16.94
CA ARG A 232 0.21 6.96 16.67
C ARG A 232 -0.21 7.31 15.24
N ARG A 233 0.01 6.41 14.28
CA ARG A 233 -0.54 6.54 12.93
C ARG A 233 -2.07 6.52 12.97
N THR A 234 -2.68 5.59 13.68
CA THR A 234 -4.15 5.45 13.82
C THR A 234 -4.80 6.65 14.51
N SER A 235 -4.20 7.19 15.57
CA SER A 235 -4.72 8.36 16.29
C SER A 235 -4.50 9.69 15.56
N VAL A 236 -3.39 9.83 14.82
CA VAL A 236 -3.20 10.96 13.88
C VAL A 236 -4.14 10.84 12.68
N LEU A 237 -4.41 9.63 12.19
CA LEU A 237 -5.45 9.32 11.19
C LEU A 237 -6.82 9.80 11.68
N LEU A 238 -7.25 9.39 12.88
CA LEU A 238 -8.55 9.78 13.45
C LEU A 238 -8.66 11.29 13.69
N ARG A 239 -7.56 11.96 14.05
CA ARG A 239 -7.51 13.41 14.22
C ARG A 239 -7.53 14.16 12.89
N ARG A 240 -6.88 13.64 11.84
CA ARG A 240 -6.87 14.22 10.48
C ARG A 240 -8.15 13.91 9.68
N LEU A 241 -8.78 12.75 9.93
CA LEU A 241 -10.14 12.42 9.48
C LEU A 241 -11.18 13.42 10.00
N LYS A 242 -11.04 13.87 11.27
CA LYS A 242 -11.84 14.99 11.80
C LYS A 242 -11.53 16.34 11.13
N GLN A 243 -10.38 16.49 10.45
CA GLN A 243 -9.93 17.73 9.81
C GLN A 243 -10.08 17.75 8.28
N LYS A 244 -10.66 16.72 7.64
CA LYS A 244 -10.87 16.62 6.18
C LYS A 244 -9.58 16.76 5.35
N GLU A 245 -8.45 16.28 5.85
CA GLU A 245 -7.24 16.12 5.02
C GLU A 245 -7.34 14.84 4.19
N ALA A 246 -6.98 14.91 2.89
CA ALA A 246 -7.11 13.81 1.94
C ALA A 246 -6.22 12.62 2.32
N VAL A 247 -6.84 11.49 2.66
CA VAL A 247 -6.17 10.19 2.84
C VAL A 247 -5.82 9.64 1.45
N VAL A 248 -4.62 9.08 1.28
CA VAL A 248 -4.17 8.51 -0.01
C VAL A 248 -4.16 7.00 0.10
N ALA A 249 -4.83 6.32 -0.84
CA ALA A 249 -4.80 4.88 -0.98
C ALA A 249 -3.69 4.51 -1.97
N GLU A 250 -2.91 3.48 -1.67
CA GLU A 250 -1.97 2.87 -2.61
C GLU A 250 -2.68 1.69 -3.29
N VAL A 251 -2.64 1.65 -4.63
CA VAL A 251 -3.16 0.54 -5.43
C VAL A 251 -2.00 -0.09 -6.19
N ASN A 252 -1.75 -1.38 -5.97
CA ASN A 252 -0.70 -2.10 -6.69
C ASN A 252 -1.17 -2.58 -8.07
N ASP A 253 -0.24 -3.10 -8.88
CA ASP A 253 -0.52 -3.60 -10.25
C ASP A 253 -1.51 -4.78 -10.28
N SER A 254 -1.69 -5.47 -9.15
CA SER A 254 -2.66 -6.58 -9.00
C SER A 254 -4.06 -6.09 -8.61
N GLY A 255 -4.25 -4.77 -8.50
CA GLY A 255 -5.48 -4.13 -8.06
C GLY A 255 -5.68 -4.15 -6.54
N GLU A 256 -4.70 -4.59 -5.75
CA GLU A 256 -4.82 -4.59 -4.29
C GLU A 256 -4.71 -3.17 -3.77
N VAL A 257 -5.66 -2.80 -2.92
CA VAL A 257 -5.76 -1.49 -2.31
C VAL A 257 -5.27 -1.60 -0.88
N THR A 258 -4.21 -0.85 -0.59
CA THR A 258 -3.70 -0.67 0.76
C THR A 258 -3.87 0.79 1.17
N VAL A 259 -4.45 1.03 2.33
CA VAL A 259 -4.58 2.38 2.90
C VAL A 259 -3.64 2.47 4.08
N GLU A 260 -2.61 3.32 3.96
CA GLU A 260 -1.58 3.52 5.01
C GLU A 260 -0.87 2.22 5.47
N GLY A 261 -0.77 1.22 4.59
CA GLY A 261 -0.08 -0.06 4.81
C GLY A 261 -0.96 -1.22 5.27
N GLU A 262 -2.26 -0.98 5.50
CA GLU A 262 -3.24 -2.05 5.75
C GLU A 262 -4.00 -2.41 4.47
N PHE A 263 -4.20 -3.70 4.23
CA PHE A 263 -4.96 -4.19 3.09
C PHE A 263 -6.46 -3.90 3.30
N ALA A 264 -7.02 -3.06 2.44
CA ALA A 264 -8.42 -2.66 2.48
C ALA A 264 -9.29 -3.54 1.58
N GLY A 265 -8.74 -4.02 0.45
CA GLY A 265 -9.47 -4.85 -0.51
C GLY A 265 -8.82 -4.86 -1.88
N ARG A 266 -9.61 -5.17 -2.92
CA ARG A 266 -9.14 -5.22 -4.31
C ARG A 266 -10.06 -4.44 -5.23
N LEU A 267 -9.48 -3.77 -6.20
CA LEU A 267 -10.15 -3.00 -7.22
C LEU A 267 -10.27 -3.83 -8.50
N GLU A 268 -11.49 -4.18 -8.90
CA GLU A 268 -11.81 -4.89 -10.14
C GLU A 268 -12.55 -3.94 -11.09
N GLY A 269 -11.93 -3.57 -12.22
CA GLY A 269 -12.48 -2.55 -13.11
C GLY A 269 -12.63 -1.20 -12.39
N PHE A 270 -13.86 -0.72 -12.23
CA PHE A 270 -14.18 0.50 -11.47
C PHE A 270 -14.96 0.20 -10.18
N ARG A 271 -14.79 -1.00 -9.64
CA ARG A 271 -15.46 -1.46 -8.42
C ARG A 271 -14.46 -1.87 -7.35
N PHE A 272 -14.77 -1.56 -6.10
CA PHE A 272 -13.95 -1.89 -4.95
C PHE A 272 -14.55 -3.05 -4.16
N ILE A 273 -13.86 -4.19 -4.18
CA ILE A 273 -14.26 -5.42 -3.49
C ILE A 273 -13.51 -5.50 -2.17
N ARG A 274 -14.26 -5.49 -1.06
CA ARG A 274 -13.74 -5.56 0.30
C ARG A 274 -13.28 -6.96 0.66
N ASP A 275 -12.29 -7.04 1.55
CA ASP A 275 -11.96 -8.29 2.21
C ASP A 275 -12.92 -8.58 3.37
N LYS A 276 -13.43 -9.80 3.45
CA LYS A 276 -14.48 -10.21 4.40
C LYS A 276 -13.98 -10.40 5.84
N ALA A 277 -12.69 -10.22 6.09
CA ALA A 277 -12.07 -10.51 7.39
C ALA A 277 -12.35 -9.45 8.48
N ALA A 278 -12.75 -8.23 8.13
CA ALA A 278 -13.02 -7.16 9.09
C ALA A 278 -14.53 -6.99 9.35
N SER A 279 -14.98 -7.18 10.59
CA SER A 279 -16.38 -6.95 11.01
C SER A 279 -16.42 -6.02 12.23
N GLY A 280 -17.18 -4.92 12.14
CA GLY A 280 -17.40 -4.00 13.25
C GLY A 280 -17.66 -2.55 12.81
N PRO A 281 -17.94 -1.63 13.75
CA PRO A 281 -18.06 -0.19 13.49
C PRO A 281 -16.78 0.42 12.90
N GLU A 282 -15.61 -0.12 13.26
CA GLU A 282 -14.29 0.29 12.75
C GLU A 282 -14.12 -0.06 11.27
N ALA A 283 -14.64 -1.21 10.82
CA ALA A 283 -14.61 -1.61 9.41
C ALA A 283 -15.40 -0.62 8.52
N LYS A 284 -16.56 -0.14 8.98
CA LYS A 284 -17.34 0.86 8.24
C LYS A 284 -16.65 2.22 8.11
N ALA A 285 -15.90 2.63 9.13
CA ALA A 285 -15.13 3.88 9.09
C ALA A 285 -13.91 3.75 8.16
N LEU A 286 -13.24 2.60 8.18
CA LEU A 286 -12.15 2.27 7.25
C LEU A 286 -12.66 2.20 5.80
N ASP A 287 -13.85 1.66 5.58
CA ASP A 287 -14.49 1.60 4.26
C ASP A 287 -14.71 3.00 3.68
N GLN A 288 -15.32 3.91 4.45
CA GLN A 288 -15.55 5.28 4.02
C GLN A 288 -14.24 6.03 3.73
N ALA A 289 -13.22 5.81 4.56
CA ALA A 289 -11.90 6.41 4.36
C ALA A 289 -11.19 5.86 3.12
N SER A 290 -11.27 4.55 2.87
CA SER A 290 -10.68 3.89 1.70
C SER A 290 -11.33 4.38 0.41
N LEU A 291 -12.65 4.53 0.41
CA LEU A 291 -13.41 4.99 -0.76
C LEU A 291 -13.11 6.46 -1.10
N GLN A 292 -13.02 7.35 -0.11
CA GLN A 292 -12.57 8.73 -0.34
C GLN A 292 -11.13 8.79 -0.86
N ALA A 293 -10.26 7.92 -0.34
CA ALA A 293 -8.86 7.86 -0.74
C ALA A 293 -8.66 7.29 -2.15
N LEU A 294 -9.61 6.50 -2.65
CA LEU A 294 -9.61 5.94 -4.01
C LEU A 294 -10.14 6.90 -5.08
N ALA A 295 -10.82 7.99 -4.72
CA ALA A 295 -11.40 8.91 -5.69
C ALA A 295 -10.39 9.44 -6.74
N PRO A 296 -9.17 9.90 -6.37
CA PRO A 296 -8.16 10.30 -7.36
C PRO A 296 -7.71 9.15 -8.27
N HIS A 297 -7.64 7.93 -7.74
CA HIS A 297 -7.30 6.74 -8.51
C HIS A 297 -8.39 6.39 -9.53
N PHE A 298 -9.68 6.52 -9.14
CA PHE A 298 -10.79 6.34 -10.08
C PHE A 298 -10.75 7.35 -11.22
N HIS A 299 -10.47 8.63 -10.93
CA HIS A 299 -10.29 9.64 -11.96
C HIS A 299 -9.14 9.31 -12.92
N LEU A 300 -7.96 8.95 -12.40
CA LEU A 300 -6.81 8.57 -13.23
C LEU A 300 -7.10 7.32 -14.09
N LYS A 301 -7.74 6.30 -13.50
CA LYS A 301 -8.13 5.07 -14.23
C LYS A 301 -9.19 5.39 -15.29
N ALA A 302 -10.13 6.29 -15.01
CA ALA A 302 -11.15 6.73 -15.97
C ALA A 302 -10.53 7.53 -17.12
N ASP A 303 -9.53 8.37 -16.86
CA ASP A 303 -8.75 9.06 -17.89
C ASP A 303 -7.99 8.07 -18.77
N ARG A 304 -7.33 7.07 -18.17
CA ARG A 304 -6.65 6.00 -18.92
C ARG A 304 -7.62 5.22 -19.80
N PHE A 305 -8.76 4.81 -19.24
CA PHE A 305 -9.79 4.07 -19.96
C PHE A 305 -10.39 4.89 -21.11
N TYR A 306 -10.68 6.17 -20.86
CA TYR A 306 -11.25 7.05 -21.88
C TYR A 306 -10.33 7.19 -23.10
N ASN A 307 -9.02 7.22 -22.86
CA ASN A 307 -7.99 7.33 -23.91
C ASN A 307 -7.48 5.98 -24.44
N ALA A 308 -7.95 4.85 -23.89
CA ALA A 308 -7.53 3.53 -24.34
C ALA A 308 -7.99 3.27 -25.79
N PRO A 309 -7.18 2.59 -26.63
CA PRO A 309 -7.57 2.25 -28.00
C PRO A 309 -8.75 1.27 -28.01
N ASP A 310 -9.59 1.34 -29.04
CA ASP A 310 -10.76 0.44 -29.22
C ASP A 310 -10.36 -1.05 -29.31
N THR A 311 -9.08 -1.38 -29.51
CA THR A 311 -8.55 -2.75 -29.51
C THR A 311 -8.43 -3.37 -28.12
N GLU A 312 -8.43 -2.55 -27.07
CA GLU A 312 -8.40 -3.04 -25.68
C GLU A 312 -9.80 -3.27 -25.09
N ILE A 313 -10.84 -2.85 -25.82
CA ILE A 313 -12.25 -2.97 -25.41
C ILE A 313 -12.91 -4.04 -26.28
N ASP A 314 -13.60 -5.00 -25.64
CA ASP A 314 -14.43 -5.97 -26.35
C ASP A 314 -15.79 -6.13 -25.66
N PHE A 315 -16.76 -6.70 -26.38
CA PHE A 315 -18.03 -7.13 -25.84
C PHE A 315 -18.06 -8.66 -25.74
N THR A 316 -18.73 -9.21 -24.72
CA THR A 316 -18.91 -10.66 -24.56
C THR A 316 -20.17 -11.12 -25.28
N GLU A 317 -20.32 -12.43 -25.45
CA GLU A 317 -21.52 -13.04 -26.05
C GLU A 317 -22.76 -12.85 -25.18
N GLN A 318 -22.57 -12.60 -23.89
CA GLN A 318 -23.63 -12.23 -22.93
C GLN A 318 -23.86 -10.71 -22.81
N GLY A 319 -23.32 -9.90 -23.73
CA GLY A 319 -23.50 -8.45 -23.73
C GLY A 319 -22.72 -7.69 -22.65
N GLY A 320 -21.77 -8.33 -21.97
CA GLY A 320 -20.82 -7.66 -21.08
C GLY A 320 -19.80 -6.84 -21.87
N LEU A 321 -19.25 -5.79 -21.28
CA LEU A 321 -18.21 -4.95 -21.87
C LEU A 321 -16.93 -5.06 -21.03
N MET A 322 -15.85 -5.42 -21.69
CA MET A 322 -14.56 -5.76 -21.09
C MET A 322 -13.50 -4.74 -21.49
N TRP A 323 -12.61 -4.40 -20.58
CA TRP A 323 -11.37 -3.69 -20.85
C TRP A 323 -10.19 -4.53 -20.39
N GLY A 324 -9.47 -5.16 -21.32
CA GLY A 324 -8.53 -6.22 -20.99
C GLY A 324 -9.25 -7.38 -20.26
N SER A 325 -8.86 -7.64 -19.02
CA SER A 325 -9.51 -8.64 -18.15
C SER A 325 -10.67 -8.09 -17.31
N ASP A 326 -10.83 -6.76 -17.24
CA ASP A 326 -11.76 -6.12 -16.31
C ASP A 326 -13.15 -5.96 -16.94
N ALA A 327 -14.20 -6.41 -16.24
CA ALA A 327 -15.58 -6.12 -16.62
C ALA A 327 -15.96 -4.70 -16.20
N VAL A 328 -16.24 -3.83 -17.18
CA VAL A 328 -16.44 -2.38 -16.96
C VAL A 328 -17.86 -1.89 -17.28
N GLY A 329 -18.71 -2.76 -17.84
CA GLY A 329 -20.13 -2.45 -18.06
C GLY A 329 -20.87 -3.57 -18.77
N LYS A 330 -22.10 -3.28 -19.15
CA LYS A 330 -22.92 -4.14 -20.01
C LYS A 330 -23.80 -3.33 -20.95
N LEU A 331 -24.18 -3.97 -22.05
CA LEU A 331 -25.21 -3.48 -22.94
C LEU A 331 -26.59 -3.72 -22.32
N VAL A 332 -27.49 -2.77 -22.55
CA VAL A 332 -28.89 -2.82 -22.15
C VAL A 332 -29.74 -2.39 -23.34
N LYS A 333 -31.01 -2.83 -23.32
CA LYS A 333 -31.98 -2.53 -24.38
C LYS A 333 -32.12 -1.01 -24.56
N GLY A 334 -31.91 -0.55 -25.79
CA GLY A 334 -32.13 0.85 -26.16
C GLY A 334 -33.42 1.03 -26.96
N ALA A 335 -33.62 2.24 -27.46
CA ALA A 335 -34.86 2.61 -28.18
C ALA A 335 -35.01 1.94 -29.55
N ASP A 336 -33.91 1.50 -30.16
CA ASP A 336 -33.86 0.85 -31.47
C ASP A 336 -32.91 -0.36 -31.39
N PRO A 337 -33.16 -1.46 -32.14
CA PRO A 337 -32.27 -2.62 -32.19
C PRO A 337 -30.78 -2.30 -32.47
N LEU A 338 -30.49 -1.27 -33.26
CA LEU A 338 -29.12 -0.81 -33.57
C LEU A 338 -28.60 0.30 -32.66
N LYS A 339 -29.37 0.70 -31.64
CA LYS A 339 -28.98 1.74 -30.67
C LYS A 339 -29.10 1.25 -29.23
N PRO A 340 -28.34 0.21 -28.82
CA PRO A 340 -28.31 -0.22 -27.43
C PRO A 340 -27.75 0.89 -26.54
N THR A 341 -28.15 0.90 -25.27
CA THR A 341 -27.55 1.77 -24.27
C THR A 341 -26.55 0.99 -23.43
N VAL A 342 -25.63 1.69 -22.77
CA VAL A 342 -24.65 1.10 -21.87
C VAL A 342 -24.99 1.39 -20.42
N LYS A 343 -24.89 0.36 -19.57
CA LYS A 343 -24.79 0.52 -18.12
C LYS A 343 -23.36 0.24 -17.67
N ALA A 344 -22.66 1.26 -17.18
CA ALA A 344 -21.30 1.11 -16.65
C ALA A 344 -21.31 0.38 -15.30
N PHE A 345 -20.24 -0.36 -15.01
CA PHE A 345 -19.98 -0.98 -13.71
C PHE A 345 -19.00 -0.12 -12.94
N VAL A 346 -19.53 0.91 -12.29
CA VAL A 346 -18.79 1.86 -11.47
C VAL A 346 -19.52 1.93 -10.14
N ASP A 347 -18.80 1.76 -9.04
CA ASP A 347 -19.38 1.90 -7.70
C ASP A 347 -19.72 3.37 -7.44
N ASP A 348 -20.80 3.62 -6.67
CA ASP A 348 -21.32 4.97 -6.40
C ASP A 348 -20.23 5.90 -5.82
N GLU A 349 -19.29 5.31 -5.08
CA GLU A 349 -18.20 6.00 -4.41
C GLU A 349 -17.10 6.53 -5.35
N ALA A 350 -17.00 6.05 -6.58
CA ALA A 350 -16.11 6.63 -7.59
C ALA A 350 -16.63 7.99 -8.11
N GLY A 351 -17.89 8.31 -7.82
CA GLY A 351 -18.54 9.56 -8.18
C GLY A 351 -19.19 9.55 -9.58
N ASP A 352 -20.25 10.33 -9.71
CA ASP A 352 -21.07 10.42 -10.94
C ASP A 352 -20.25 10.82 -12.17
N ASP A 353 -19.25 11.69 -12.01
CA ASP A 353 -18.40 12.15 -13.11
C ASP A 353 -17.60 10.98 -13.73
N VAL A 354 -17.06 10.09 -12.90
CA VAL A 354 -16.35 8.89 -13.35
C VAL A 354 -17.32 7.93 -14.03
N ALA A 355 -18.48 7.69 -13.42
CA ALA A 355 -19.51 6.82 -13.98
C ALA A 355 -19.97 7.28 -15.37
N GLN A 356 -20.29 8.57 -15.52
CA GLN A 356 -20.70 9.17 -16.79
C GLN A 356 -19.58 9.11 -17.84
N LYS A 357 -18.32 9.33 -17.43
CA LYS A 357 -17.17 9.28 -18.34
C LYS A 357 -16.94 7.87 -18.88
N VAL A 358 -16.97 6.86 -18.01
CA VAL A 358 -16.85 5.44 -18.39
C VAL A 358 -18.01 5.03 -19.29
N GLN A 359 -19.25 5.37 -18.92
CA GLN A 359 -20.43 5.07 -19.71
C GLN A 359 -20.37 5.71 -21.10
N ARG A 360 -19.97 6.99 -21.20
CA ARG A 360 -19.82 7.68 -22.49
C ARG A 360 -18.77 7.01 -23.39
N ARG A 361 -17.62 6.62 -22.82
CA ARG A 361 -16.57 5.92 -23.57
C ARG A 361 -17.04 4.58 -24.13
N LEU A 362 -17.73 3.80 -23.31
CA LEU A 362 -18.31 2.52 -23.70
C LEU A 362 -19.42 2.69 -24.75
N GLN A 363 -20.26 3.71 -24.60
CA GLN A 363 -21.30 4.03 -25.59
C GLN A 363 -20.65 4.35 -26.95
N HIS A 364 -19.62 5.21 -26.97
CA HIS A 364 -18.88 5.50 -28.20
C HIS A 364 -18.24 4.27 -28.83
N PHE A 365 -17.72 3.34 -28.02
CA PHE A 365 -17.16 2.08 -28.51
C PHE A 365 -18.23 1.25 -29.22
N ILE A 366 -19.38 1.00 -28.57
CA ILE A 366 -20.42 0.14 -29.17
C ILE A 366 -21.06 0.82 -30.39
N ASP A 367 -21.29 2.13 -30.35
CA ASP A 367 -21.82 2.89 -31.48
C ASP A 367 -20.91 2.77 -32.70
N ARG A 368 -19.58 2.90 -32.52
CA ARG A 368 -18.60 2.73 -33.62
C ARG A 368 -18.54 1.30 -34.14
N LYS A 369 -18.63 0.30 -33.26
CA LYS A 369 -18.69 -1.11 -33.65
C LYS A 369 -19.93 -1.41 -34.48
N ILE A 370 -21.10 -0.91 -34.06
CA ILE A 370 -22.34 -1.04 -34.83
C ILE A 370 -22.22 -0.29 -36.16
N ALA A 371 -21.74 0.96 -36.15
CA ALA A 371 -21.55 1.75 -37.36
C ALA A 371 -20.66 1.04 -38.38
N THR A 372 -19.62 0.34 -37.92
CA THR A 372 -18.69 -0.39 -38.79
C THR A 372 -19.27 -1.73 -39.28
N LEU A 373 -19.88 -2.52 -38.39
CA LEU A 373 -20.32 -3.88 -38.70
C LEU A 373 -21.70 -3.92 -39.38
N PHE A 374 -22.54 -2.93 -39.14
CA PHE A 374 -23.90 -2.78 -39.68
C PHE A 374 -24.02 -1.60 -40.64
N GLU A 375 -22.90 -1.12 -41.20
CA GLU A 375 -22.87 -0.03 -42.19
C GLU A 375 -23.93 -0.18 -43.30
N PRO A 376 -24.14 -1.37 -43.92
CA PRO A 376 -25.13 -1.52 -44.97
C PRO A 376 -26.58 -1.32 -44.50
N LEU A 377 -26.88 -1.68 -43.24
CA LEU A 377 -28.21 -1.44 -42.65
C LEU A 377 -28.41 0.02 -42.30
N LEU A 378 -27.38 0.70 -41.80
CA LEU A 378 -27.46 2.13 -41.50
C LEU A 378 -27.56 2.96 -42.78
N ALA A 379 -26.85 2.56 -43.84
CA ALA A 379 -26.98 3.18 -45.17
C ALA A 379 -28.40 3.01 -45.73
N LEU A 380 -29.00 1.82 -45.57
CA LEU A 380 -30.39 1.58 -45.93
C LEU A 380 -31.36 2.44 -45.11
N GLN A 381 -31.15 2.53 -43.79
CA GLN A 381 -32.01 3.31 -42.89
C GLN A 381 -32.00 4.81 -43.20
N ASN A 382 -30.83 5.33 -43.60
CA ASN A 382 -30.61 6.76 -43.83
C ASN A 382 -30.85 7.20 -45.28
N ASP A 383 -31.19 6.29 -46.20
CA ASP A 383 -31.42 6.65 -47.59
C ASP A 383 -32.81 7.29 -47.81
N GLU A 384 -32.82 8.61 -47.96
CA GLU A 384 -34.03 9.39 -48.22
C GLU A 384 -34.62 9.16 -49.62
N THR A 385 -33.87 8.56 -50.55
CA THR A 385 -34.38 8.24 -51.89
C THR A 385 -35.34 7.03 -51.88
N LEU A 386 -35.29 6.21 -50.83
CA LEU A 386 -36.28 5.17 -50.60
C LEU A 386 -37.60 5.80 -50.17
N THR A 387 -38.64 5.59 -50.98
CA THR A 387 -39.99 6.09 -50.73
C THR A 387 -41.02 4.96 -50.77
N GLY A 388 -42.22 5.22 -50.23
CA GLY A 388 -43.33 4.26 -50.23
C GLY A 388 -42.98 2.90 -49.63
N MET A 389 -43.33 1.82 -50.34
CA MET A 389 -43.11 0.45 -49.87
C MET A 389 -41.64 0.07 -49.75
N ALA A 390 -40.74 0.64 -50.56
CA ALA A 390 -39.31 0.37 -50.45
C ALA A 390 -38.74 0.84 -49.11
N ARG A 391 -39.20 2.02 -48.63
CA ARG A 391 -38.84 2.56 -47.31
C ARG A 391 -39.40 1.72 -46.17
N GLY A 392 -40.68 1.33 -46.28
CA GLY A 392 -41.33 0.44 -45.30
C GLY A 392 -40.59 -0.89 -45.17
N PHE A 393 -40.24 -1.52 -46.29
CA PHE A 393 -39.44 -2.75 -46.31
C PHE A 393 -38.03 -2.52 -45.75
N GLY A 394 -37.44 -1.35 -46.00
CA GLY A 394 -36.17 -0.96 -45.41
C GLY A 394 -36.21 -0.93 -43.88
N PHE A 395 -37.26 -0.36 -43.29
CA PHE A 395 -37.47 -0.39 -41.84
C PHE A 395 -37.61 -1.80 -41.29
N GLN A 396 -38.42 -2.66 -41.93
CA GLN A 396 -38.54 -4.07 -41.53
C GLN A 396 -37.18 -4.80 -41.56
N MET A 397 -36.35 -4.54 -42.57
CA MET A 397 -35.00 -5.12 -42.64
C MET A 397 -34.09 -4.65 -41.51
N VAL A 398 -34.21 -3.39 -41.08
CA VAL A 398 -33.47 -2.84 -39.93
C VAL A 398 -33.95 -3.49 -38.62
N GLU A 399 -35.26 -3.59 -38.41
CA GLU A 399 -35.86 -4.25 -37.24
C GLU A 399 -35.45 -5.73 -37.14
N ALA A 400 -35.36 -6.41 -38.28
CA ALA A 400 -34.90 -7.79 -38.38
C ALA A 400 -33.37 -7.94 -38.40
N LEU A 401 -32.60 -6.87 -38.13
CA LEU A 401 -31.14 -6.86 -38.09
C LEU A 401 -30.49 -7.44 -39.38
N GLY A 402 -31.14 -7.22 -40.52
CA GLY A 402 -30.63 -7.57 -41.83
C GLY A 402 -30.92 -8.99 -42.31
N VAL A 403 -31.68 -9.80 -41.56
CA VAL A 403 -32.04 -11.18 -41.94
C VAL A 403 -33.50 -11.48 -41.62
N LEU A 404 -34.30 -11.74 -42.66
CA LEU A 404 -35.75 -11.82 -42.55
C LEU A 404 -36.28 -13.09 -43.24
N PRO A 405 -37.01 -13.98 -42.55
CA PRO A 405 -37.65 -15.13 -43.19
C PRO A 405 -38.65 -14.63 -44.22
N ARG A 406 -38.55 -15.11 -45.46
CA ARG A 406 -39.40 -14.62 -46.56
C ARG A 406 -40.90 -14.90 -46.32
N GLY A 407 -41.21 -15.95 -45.55
CA GLY A 407 -42.59 -16.30 -45.22
C GLY A 407 -43.31 -15.19 -44.45
N ASP A 408 -42.58 -14.48 -43.59
CA ASP A 408 -43.15 -13.46 -42.68
C ASP A 408 -43.51 -12.15 -43.43
N VAL A 409 -42.91 -11.92 -44.61
CA VAL A 409 -43.07 -10.71 -45.42
C VAL A 409 -43.49 -11.02 -46.87
N ALA A 410 -44.17 -12.15 -47.10
CA ALA A 410 -44.45 -12.63 -48.45
C ALA A 410 -45.29 -11.65 -49.29
N GLU A 411 -46.29 -11.00 -48.67
CA GLU A 411 -47.15 -10.02 -49.35
C GLU A 411 -46.44 -8.69 -49.61
N ASP A 412 -45.62 -8.22 -48.66
CA ASP A 412 -44.79 -7.02 -48.85
C ASP A 412 -43.83 -7.21 -50.02
N VAL A 413 -43.19 -8.38 -50.09
CA VAL A 413 -42.26 -8.73 -51.18
C VAL A 413 -42.96 -8.82 -52.54
N LYS A 414 -44.18 -9.36 -52.60
CA LYS A 414 -44.99 -9.40 -53.82
C LYS A 414 -45.35 -7.99 -54.30
N SER A 415 -45.68 -7.11 -53.35
CA SER A 415 -46.12 -5.75 -53.61
C SER A 415 -44.99 -4.83 -54.08
N LEU A 416 -43.73 -5.12 -53.73
CA LEU A 416 -42.57 -4.37 -54.26
C LEU A 416 -42.45 -4.53 -55.79
N ASP A 417 -42.48 -3.39 -56.50
CA ASP A 417 -42.22 -3.33 -57.93
C ASP A 417 -40.73 -3.56 -58.28
N GLN A 418 -40.41 -3.59 -59.57
CA GLN A 418 -39.07 -3.90 -60.03
C GLN A 418 -38.06 -2.78 -59.71
N GLU A 419 -38.51 -1.53 -59.68
CA GLU A 419 -37.67 -0.36 -59.36
C GLU A 419 -37.29 -0.36 -57.87
N ALA A 420 -38.27 -0.53 -56.98
CA ALA A 420 -38.08 -0.69 -55.54
C ALA A 420 -37.15 -1.86 -55.21
N ARG A 421 -37.35 -3.03 -55.84
CA ARG A 421 -36.43 -4.17 -55.69
C ARG A 421 -35.03 -3.83 -56.22
N GLY A 422 -34.93 -3.05 -57.28
CA GLY A 422 -33.67 -2.54 -57.82
C GLY A 422 -32.91 -1.69 -56.80
N MET A 423 -33.60 -0.73 -56.17
CA MET A 423 -33.03 0.13 -55.11
C MET A 423 -32.57 -0.69 -53.89
N LEU A 424 -33.41 -1.60 -53.38
CA LEU A 424 -33.06 -2.46 -52.24
C LEU A 424 -31.86 -3.37 -52.55
N ARG A 425 -31.72 -3.88 -53.79
CA ARG A 425 -30.54 -4.65 -54.21
C ARG A 425 -29.25 -3.83 -54.25
N LYS A 426 -29.34 -2.52 -54.58
CA LYS A 426 -28.19 -1.61 -54.55
C LYS A 426 -27.67 -1.43 -53.12
N HIS A 427 -28.57 -1.47 -52.12
CA HIS A 427 -28.24 -1.56 -50.68
C HIS A 427 -27.74 -2.94 -50.22
N GLY A 428 -27.48 -3.86 -51.15
CA GLY A 428 -26.91 -5.18 -50.83
C GLY A 428 -27.93 -6.23 -50.38
N ILE A 429 -29.24 -5.93 -50.40
CA ILE A 429 -30.27 -6.92 -50.08
C ILE A 429 -30.32 -8.01 -51.15
N ARG A 430 -30.49 -9.26 -50.71
CA ARG A 430 -30.70 -10.44 -51.54
C ARG A 430 -32.05 -11.07 -51.24
N PHE A 431 -32.86 -11.19 -52.28
CA PHE A 431 -34.18 -11.83 -52.20
C PHE A 431 -34.04 -13.34 -52.46
N GLY A 432 -33.67 -14.09 -51.43
CA GLY A 432 -33.58 -15.55 -51.52
C GLY A 432 -34.96 -16.21 -51.63
N GLN A 433 -34.98 -17.50 -51.96
CA GLN A 433 -36.22 -18.30 -52.01
C GLN A 433 -36.92 -18.36 -50.64
N PHE A 434 -36.13 -18.36 -49.58
CA PHE A 434 -36.54 -18.70 -48.22
C PHE A 434 -36.26 -17.60 -47.20
N THR A 435 -35.23 -16.79 -47.45
CA THR A 435 -34.76 -15.74 -46.55
C THR A 435 -34.35 -14.54 -47.40
N ILE A 436 -34.67 -13.35 -46.91
CA ILE A 436 -34.21 -12.08 -47.46
C ILE A 436 -33.13 -11.55 -46.52
N PHE A 437 -31.95 -11.25 -47.05
CA PHE A 437 -30.80 -10.99 -46.20
C PHE A 437 -29.76 -10.08 -46.85
N MET A 438 -28.87 -9.52 -46.03
CA MET A 438 -27.66 -8.83 -46.47
C MET A 438 -26.43 -9.72 -46.25
N PRO A 439 -25.72 -10.16 -47.32
CA PRO A 439 -24.59 -11.09 -47.20
C PRO A 439 -23.46 -10.60 -46.29
N LEU A 440 -23.19 -9.30 -46.26
CA LEU A 440 -22.12 -8.72 -45.42
C LEU A 440 -22.40 -8.92 -43.93
N LEU A 441 -23.67 -9.00 -43.53
CA LEU A 441 -24.09 -9.18 -42.14
C LEU A 441 -24.10 -10.65 -41.71
N LEU A 442 -23.92 -11.59 -42.63
CA LEU A 442 -23.76 -13.01 -42.32
C LEU A 442 -22.30 -13.39 -41.99
N LYS A 443 -21.37 -12.43 -42.05
CA LYS A 443 -19.99 -12.64 -41.60
C LYS A 443 -19.95 -12.90 -40.09
N PRO A 444 -18.88 -13.54 -39.57
CA PRO A 444 -18.80 -13.90 -38.15
C PRO A 444 -18.95 -12.71 -37.18
N ALA A 445 -18.22 -11.61 -37.41
CA ALA A 445 -18.24 -10.46 -36.49
C ALA A 445 -19.61 -9.75 -36.41
N PRO A 446 -20.28 -9.41 -37.53
CA PRO A 446 -21.67 -8.91 -37.48
C PRO A 446 -22.66 -9.92 -36.89
N THR A 447 -22.49 -11.22 -37.12
CA THR A 447 -23.37 -12.26 -36.56
C THR A 447 -23.26 -12.35 -35.04
N ARG A 448 -22.03 -12.32 -34.50
CA ARG A 448 -21.79 -12.27 -33.04
C ARG A 448 -22.51 -11.08 -32.41
N LEU A 449 -22.35 -9.88 -32.98
CA LEU A 449 -23.00 -8.68 -32.47
C LEU A 449 -24.53 -8.71 -32.67
N ARG A 450 -25.02 -9.23 -33.80
CA ARG A 450 -26.46 -9.39 -34.07
C ARG A 450 -27.15 -10.22 -33.00
N LEU A 451 -26.55 -11.35 -32.59
CA LEU A 451 -27.13 -12.19 -31.55
C LEU A 451 -27.23 -11.47 -30.21
N VAL A 452 -26.23 -10.67 -29.85
CA VAL A 452 -26.28 -9.82 -28.64
C VAL A 452 -27.40 -8.78 -28.73
N LEU A 453 -27.46 -8.01 -29.83
CA LEU A 453 -28.49 -6.98 -30.03
C LEU A 453 -29.90 -7.58 -30.06
N TRP A 454 -30.07 -8.70 -30.74
CA TRP A 454 -31.34 -9.42 -30.79
C TRP A 454 -31.76 -9.93 -29.41
N SER A 455 -30.84 -10.53 -28.66
CA SER A 455 -31.13 -11.03 -27.30
C SER A 455 -31.55 -9.92 -26.36
N LEU A 456 -30.93 -8.75 -26.46
CA LEU A 456 -31.35 -7.54 -25.72
C LEU A 456 -32.76 -7.09 -26.08
N GLN A 457 -33.14 -7.17 -27.36
CA GLN A 457 -34.48 -6.76 -27.80
C GLN A 457 -35.57 -7.75 -27.39
N GLN A 458 -35.23 -9.05 -27.30
CA GLN A 458 -36.11 -10.11 -26.84
C GLN A 458 -36.14 -10.28 -25.32
N ASP A 459 -35.38 -9.45 -24.58
CA ASP A 459 -35.27 -9.51 -23.11
C ASP A 459 -34.91 -10.93 -22.61
N LEU A 460 -33.99 -11.61 -23.30
CA LEU A 460 -33.51 -12.95 -22.91
C LEU A 460 -32.62 -12.86 -21.67
N ASP A 461 -32.72 -13.86 -20.78
CA ASP A 461 -31.83 -13.98 -19.62
C ASP A 461 -30.44 -14.53 -20.01
N GLU A 462 -30.39 -15.46 -20.96
CA GLU A 462 -29.18 -16.10 -21.46
C GLU A 462 -29.07 -15.91 -22.98
N PHE A 463 -27.96 -15.35 -23.44
CA PHE A 463 -27.79 -15.01 -24.85
C PHE A 463 -27.19 -16.21 -25.58
N PRO A 464 -27.79 -16.66 -26.69
CA PRO A 464 -27.26 -17.78 -27.42
C PRO A 464 -26.00 -17.40 -28.20
N GLU A 465 -25.00 -18.28 -28.18
CA GLU A 465 -23.71 -18.06 -28.84
C GLU A 465 -23.79 -18.23 -30.36
N SER A 466 -22.87 -17.56 -31.06
CA SER A 466 -22.73 -17.74 -32.51
C SER A 466 -22.17 -19.13 -32.80
N PRO A 467 -22.70 -19.86 -33.81
CA PRO A 467 -22.06 -21.08 -34.28
C PRO A 467 -20.61 -20.82 -34.72
N PRO A 468 -19.70 -21.83 -34.58
CA PRO A 468 -18.33 -21.72 -35.04
C PRO A 468 -18.24 -21.27 -36.51
N PRO A 469 -17.32 -20.35 -36.85
CA PRO A 469 -17.14 -19.89 -38.23
C PRO A 469 -16.85 -21.03 -39.20
N GLY A 470 -17.37 -20.91 -40.43
CA GLY A 470 -17.07 -21.85 -41.52
C GLY A 470 -17.98 -23.07 -41.61
N LEU A 471 -18.83 -23.33 -40.61
CA LEU A 471 -19.82 -24.39 -40.69
C LEU A 471 -20.89 -24.06 -41.75
N VAL A 472 -21.28 -25.09 -42.51
CA VAL A 472 -22.36 -24.99 -43.52
C VAL A 472 -23.68 -25.52 -42.96
N THR A 473 -23.61 -26.40 -41.96
CA THR A 473 -24.79 -26.91 -41.27
C THR A 473 -24.51 -27.13 -39.78
N VAL A 474 -25.52 -26.92 -38.94
CA VAL A 474 -25.46 -27.12 -37.48
C VAL A 474 -26.64 -27.99 -37.01
N PRO A 475 -26.55 -28.71 -35.89
CA PRO A 475 -27.69 -29.42 -35.32
C PRO A 475 -28.83 -28.47 -34.94
N ALA A 476 -30.08 -28.83 -35.24
CA ALA A 476 -31.24 -27.99 -34.97
C ALA A 476 -32.09 -28.42 -33.76
N ARG A 477 -31.99 -29.69 -33.35
CA ARG A 477 -32.83 -30.28 -32.28
C ARG A 477 -32.09 -30.64 -30.99
N SER A 478 -30.76 -30.56 -30.98
CA SER A 478 -29.95 -31.03 -29.85
C SER A 478 -29.77 -30.00 -28.73
N VAL A 479 -30.14 -28.73 -28.96
CA VAL A 479 -29.99 -27.64 -27.98
C VAL A 479 -31.31 -26.88 -27.91
N PRO A 480 -31.92 -26.70 -26.72
CA PRO A 480 -33.06 -25.80 -26.56
C PRO A 480 -32.57 -24.37 -26.85
N VAL A 481 -32.96 -23.84 -28.01
CA VAL A 481 -32.61 -22.49 -28.45
C VAL A 481 -33.88 -21.63 -28.57
N PRO A 482 -33.81 -20.31 -28.31
CA PRO A 482 -34.98 -19.46 -28.44
C PRO A 482 -35.48 -19.40 -29.89
N GLN A 483 -36.79 -19.21 -30.06
CA GLN A 483 -37.40 -19.09 -31.38
C GLN A 483 -36.76 -17.95 -32.17
N GLY A 484 -36.36 -18.20 -33.41
CA GLY A 484 -35.67 -17.22 -34.25
C GLY A 484 -34.14 -17.25 -34.18
N TYR A 485 -33.56 -17.99 -33.23
CA TYR A 485 -32.09 -18.13 -33.09
C TYR A 485 -31.40 -18.48 -34.41
N PHE A 486 -31.84 -19.54 -35.10
CA PHE A 486 -31.17 -19.97 -36.33
C PHE A 486 -31.16 -18.87 -37.38
N THR A 487 -32.27 -18.15 -37.57
CA THR A 487 -32.36 -17.02 -38.49
C THR A 487 -31.34 -15.94 -38.12
N MET A 488 -31.29 -15.54 -36.84
CA MET A 488 -30.36 -14.52 -36.36
C MET A 488 -28.90 -15.00 -36.37
N ALA A 489 -28.64 -16.30 -36.28
CA ALA A 489 -27.33 -16.89 -36.46
C ALA A 489 -26.92 -17.03 -37.94
N GLY A 490 -27.81 -16.70 -38.90
CA GLY A 490 -27.52 -16.84 -40.33
C GLY A 490 -27.79 -18.25 -40.89
N TYR A 491 -28.70 -18.99 -40.27
CA TYR A 491 -29.09 -20.35 -40.65
C TYR A 491 -30.61 -20.47 -40.81
N ARG A 492 -31.04 -21.49 -41.55
CA ARG A 492 -32.44 -21.90 -41.67
C ARG A 492 -32.59 -23.31 -41.13
N ALA A 493 -33.44 -23.49 -40.13
CA ALA A 493 -33.80 -24.81 -39.64
C ALA A 493 -34.50 -25.64 -40.74
N ALA A 494 -34.03 -26.87 -40.95
CA ALA A 494 -34.48 -27.82 -41.96
C ALA A 494 -34.49 -29.24 -41.37
N GLY A 495 -35.49 -29.53 -40.52
CA GLY A 495 -35.59 -30.81 -39.83
C GLY A 495 -34.58 -30.90 -38.68
N GLU A 496 -33.69 -31.90 -38.72
CA GLU A 496 -32.71 -32.14 -37.65
C GLU A 496 -31.47 -31.25 -37.74
N ARG A 497 -31.27 -30.55 -38.86
CA ARG A 497 -30.15 -29.65 -39.09
C ARG A 497 -30.64 -28.26 -39.47
N ALA A 498 -29.83 -27.25 -39.22
CA ALA A 498 -29.99 -25.92 -39.79
C ALA A 498 -28.90 -25.69 -40.85
N ILE A 499 -29.27 -25.09 -41.97
CA ILE A 499 -28.41 -24.88 -43.15
C ILE A 499 -28.09 -23.40 -43.24
N ARG A 500 -26.82 -23.05 -43.51
CA ARG A 500 -26.39 -21.66 -43.64
C ARG A 500 -27.15 -20.97 -44.78
N ILE A 501 -27.59 -19.73 -44.54
CA ILE A 501 -28.32 -18.87 -45.49
C ILE A 501 -27.41 -18.43 -46.64
#